data_AF-A0A1Z9QP10-F1
#
_entry.id   AF-A0A1Z9QP10-F1
#
_cell.length_a   1.000
_cell.length_b   1.000
_cell.length_c   1.000
_cell.angle_alpha   90.00
_cell.angle_beta   90.00
_cell.angle_gamma   90.00
#
_symmetry.space_group_name_H-M   'P 1'
#
loop_
_entity.id
_entity.type
_entity.pdbx_description
1 polymer ?
#
loop_
_entity_poly.entity_id
_entity_poly.type
_entity_poly.pdbx_seq_one_letter_code
_entity_poly.pdbx_strand_id
1 'polypeptide(L)'
;MVLEDLENDDQPSKTRLLPPLMSLVLHGLLALILWLLAFEGKPRASIRLTASLSAPSSTVSLKLPQTVKPVDPVIVGGEEPARSTDSTISDLLLEALSDTMMDVADQTDLKEEIEENQESTSIANFFGSEAIGSKFVFVVDISLSMDARNMARYRRAKEELLRSVSDLTSEQSYTVLLFSWRTKTMRYDRPPAWIKAEKHHENRLSRWLDDVKLSSGTDPRDALSLAKMMQPDAIFLLSDGQFNYPNTPLTETGWLLTNGERSQLSVSDGIATYMSSIPIHSISFENPFTKDAMEQIAKLSGGIFRYVKTESLIPVDSQRFLHVVGLIEDTYQNTSERSSELQRRMSFARDFIADGEFAFAEYIIRPVRDANSADINNPILRKILLKILDEELGDTRLEDLPMTSDVEQWVLDHDS
;
A
#
# COMPACT_ATOMS: atom_id res chain seq x y z
N MET A 1 -22.22 19.98 -80.24
CA MET A 1 -21.67 21.12 -81.01
C MET A 1 -21.33 22.20 -80.00
N VAL A 2 -20.03 22.36 -79.70
CA VAL A 2 -19.27 23.64 -79.85
C VAL A 2 -19.69 24.67 -78.80
N LEU A 3 -19.00 24.71 -77.65
CA LEU A 3 -17.78 25.50 -77.32
C LEU A 3 -18.10 26.94 -76.86
N GLU A 4 -17.36 27.32 -75.80
CA GLU A 4 -16.87 28.68 -75.48
C GLU A 4 -17.86 29.76 -75.01
N ASP A 5 -17.55 30.66 -74.07
CA ASP A 5 -16.45 30.85 -73.11
C ASP A 5 -16.78 32.13 -72.30
N LEU A 6 -16.07 32.38 -71.19
CA LEU A 6 -15.88 33.70 -70.52
C LEU A 6 -17.10 34.24 -69.70
N GLU A 7 -17.00 34.86 -68.52
CA GLU A 7 -15.92 35.42 -67.70
C GLU A 7 -16.62 36.01 -66.46
N ASN A 8 -16.15 35.77 -65.23
CA ASN A 8 -16.52 36.64 -64.10
C ASN A 8 -15.50 36.61 -62.94
N ASP A 9 -14.64 37.62 -63.01
CA ASP A 9 -14.16 38.54 -61.96
C ASP A 9 -13.78 38.00 -60.57
N ASP A 10 -12.49 38.15 -60.30
CA ASP A 10 -11.75 37.78 -59.11
C ASP A 10 -11.69 38.99 -58.16
N GLN A 11 -12.38 38.92 -57.01
CA GLN A 11 -12.28 39.92 -55.94
C GLN A 11 -11.90 39.23 -54.62
N PRO A 12 -10.66 39.38 -54.11
CA PRO A 12 -10.23 38.76 -52.87
C PRO A 12 -10.82 39.52 -51.67
N SER A 13 -11.79 38.89 -51.00
CA SER A 13 -12.39 39.38 -49.76
C SER A 13 -11.36 39.48 -48.63
N LYS A 14 -11.18 40.70 -48.09
CA LYS A 14 -10.26 41.06 -47.00
C LYS A 14 -10.61 40.46 -45.61
N THR A 15 -11.41 39.39 -45.54
CA THR A 15 -11.93 38.85 -44.27
C THR A 15 -11.20 37.59 -43.76
N ARG A 16 -10.21 37.05 -44.50
CA ARG A 16 -9.48 35.83 -44.09
C ARG A 16 -8.27 36.03 -43.18
N LEU A 17 -7.84 37.27 -42.90
CA LEU A 17 -6.61 37.56 -42.11
C LEU A 17 -6.86 37.99 -40.65
N LEU A 18 -8.11 38.19 -40.24
CA LEU A 18 -8.46 38.56 -38.86
C LEU A 18 -8.17 37.46 -37.82
N PRO A 19 -8.47 36.17 -38.08
CA PRO A 19 -8.24 35.11 -37.10
C PRO A 19 -6.75 34.86 -36.73
N PRO A 20 -5.78 34.79 -37.66
CA PRO A 20 -4.39 34.53 -37.30
C PRO A 20 -3.75 35.73 -36.58
N LEU A 21 -4.15 36.96 -36.93
CA LEU A 21 -3.63 38.17 -36.28
C LEU A 21 -4.06 38.23 -34.79
N MET A 22 -5.32 37.89 -34.51
CA MET A 22 -5.84 37.88 -33.15
C MET A 22 -5.18 36.79 -32.28
N SER A 23 -4.90 35.62 -32.88
CA SER A 23 -4.13 34.56 -32.22
C SER A 23 -2.70 35.02 -31.88
N LEU A 24 -2.03 35.71 -32.79
CA LEU A 24 -0.66 36.19 -32.58
C LEU A 24 -0.59 37.25 -31.47
N VAL A 25 -1.58 38.15 -31.39
CA VAL A 25 -1.69 39.13 -30.30
C VAL A 25 -1.92 38.45 -28.95
N LEU A 26 -2.78 37.43 -28.90
CA LEU A 26 -3.04 36.68 -27.67
C LEU A 26 -1.80 35.94 -27.16
N HIS A 27 -1.07 35.26 -28.04
CA HIS A 27 0.16 34.57 -27.69
C HIS A 27 1.26 35.55 -27.27
N GLY A 28 1.34 36.73 -27.91
CA GLY A 28 2.26 37.80 -27.51
C GLY A 28 1.99 38.34 -26.12
N LEU A 29 0.72 38.56 -25.76
CA LEU A 29 0.31 38.98 -24.42
C LEU A 29 0.62 37.91 -23.37
N LEU A 30 0.36 36.63 -23.67
CA LEU A 30 0.69 35.53 -22.77
C LEU A 30 2.20 35.43 -22.51
N ALA A 31 3.02 35.55 -23.57
CA ALA A 31 4.47 35.54 -23.45
C ALA A 31 5.00 36.72 -22.62
N LEU A 32 4.40 37.92 -22.78
CA LEU A 32 4.74 39.09 -21.98
C LEU A 32 4.42 38.89 -20.50
N ILE A 33 3.25 38.34 -20.18
CA ILE A 33 2.85 38.04 -18.79
C ILE A 33 3.81 37.02 -18.17
N LEU A 34 4.15 35.95 -18.89
CA LEU A 34 5.11 34.94 -18.43
C LEU A 34 6.50 35.53 -18.22
N TRP A 35 6.94 36.44 -19.10
CA TRP A 35 8.23 37.11 -18.97
C TRP A 35 8.28 38.03 -17.75
N LEU A 36 7.21 38.79 -17.48
CA LEU A 36 7.12 39.65 -16.29
C LEU A 36 7.15 38.82 -14.99
N LEU A 37 6.45 37.69 -14.96
CA LEU A 37 6.48 36.76 -13.81
C LEU A 37 7.87 36.14 -13.60
N ALA A 38 8.60 35.85 -14.68
CA ALA A 38 9.97 35.33 -14.59
C ALA A 38 10.98 36.38 -14.12
N PHE A 39 10.74 37.67 -14.41
CA PHE A 39 11.65 38.76 -14.07
C PHE A 39 11.52 39.29 -12.63
N GLU A 40 10.42 38.98 -11.93
CA GLU A 40 10.26 39.32 -10.50
C GLU A 40 11.05 38.40 -9.55
N GLY A 41 11.72 37.37 -10.08
CA GLY A 41 12.65 36.54 -9.33
C GLY A 41 13.99 37.24 -9.09
N LYS A 42 14.14 37.97 -7.98
CA LYS A 42 15.46 38.43 -7.50
C LYS A 42 16.46 37.26 -7.45
N PRO A 43 17.67 37.36 -8.02
CA PRO A 43 18.67 36.30 -7.93
C PRO A 43 19.08 36.13 -6.47
N ARG A 44 18.74 34.99 -5.88
CA ARG A 44 19.21 34.61 -4.54
C ARG A 44 20.71 34.38 -4.60
N ALA A 45 21.46 35.15 -3.81
CA ALA A 45 22.90 35.03 -3.65
C ALA A 45 23.30 33.58 -3.36
N SER A 46 24.07 32.97 -4.26
CA SER A 46 24.68 31.67 -4.01
C SER A 46 25.77 31.84 -2.96
N ILE A 47 25.50 31.43 -1.72
CA ILE A 47 26.54 31.28 -0.70
C ILE A 47 27.36 30.05 -1.08
N ARG A 48 28.56 30.27 -1.64
CA ARG A 48 29.56 29.21 -1.82
C ARG A 48 30.22 28.95 -0.46
N LEU A 49 29.84 27.86 0.22
CA LEU A 49 30.63 27.30 1.30
C LEU A 49 31.75 26.45 0.71
N THR A 50 32.97 26.98 0.69
CA THR A 50 34.19 26.20 0.47
C THR A 50 34.55 25.48 1.77
N ALA A 51 34.38 24.15 1.81
CA ALA A 51 34.89 23.33 2.90
C ALA A 51 36.41 23.16 2.72
N SER A 52 37.21 23.78 3.59
CA SER A 52 38.63 23.46 3.74
C SER A 52 38.76 22.25 4.67
N LEU A 53 39.32 21.15 4.17
CA LEU A 53 39.74 20.04 5.02
C LEU A 53 40.96 20.45 5.84
N SER A 54 40.76 20.55 7.15
CA SER A 54 41.84 20.59 8.15
C SER A 54 41.54 19.51 9.18
N ALA A 55 42.24 18.38 9.07
CA ALA A 55 42.27 17.37 10.11
C ALA A 55 43.05 17.90 11.33
N PRO A 56 42.71 17.39 12.53
CA PRO A 56 43.76 16.72 13.28
C PRO A 56 43.32 15.39 13.89
N SER A 57 44.28 14.46 13.93
CA SER A 57 44.24 13.17 14.62
C SER A 57 43.72 13.25 16.05
N SER A 58 42.99 12.21 16.45
CA SER A 58 43.00 11.74 17.83
C SER A 58 42.96 10.22 17.83
N THR A 59 44.10 9.64 18.19
CA THR A 59 44.32 8.23 18.47
C THR A 59 43.60 7.82 19.76
N VAL A 60 42.80 6.76 19.71
CA VAL A 60 42.30 6.06 20.91
C VAL A 60 42.74 4.60 20.82
N SER A 61 43.65 4.23 21.71
CA SER A 61 44.16 2.85 21.88
C SER A 61 43.15 2.01 22.66
N LEU A 62 42.62 0.94 22.05
CA LEU A 62 41.86 -0.09 22.75
C LEU A 62 42.79 -1.26 23.10
N LYS A 63 42.95 -1.51 24.41
CA LYS A 63 43.63 -2.69 24.97
C LYS A 63 42.67 -3.89 24.94
N LEU A 64 43.05 -4.97 24.26
CA LEU A 64 42.49 -6.31 24.46
C LEU A 64 43.50 -7.16 25.25
N PRO A 65 43.11 -7.85 26.33
CA PRO A 65 43.88 -8.95 26.89
C PRO A 65 43.41 -10.29 26.29
N GLN A 66 44.27 -10.91 25.49
CA GLN A 66 44.20 -12.34 25.15
C GLN A 66 44.88 -13.13 26.26
N THR A 67 44.20 -14.16 26.80
CA THR A 67 44.84 -15.27 27.53
C THR A 67 44.19 -16.56 27.07
N VAL A 68 44.90 -17.30 26.21
CA VAL A 68 44.61 -18.69 25.84
C VAL A 68 45.57 -19.57 26.64
N LYS A 69 45.04 -20.59 27.34
CA LYS A 69 45.82 -21.68 27.95
C LYS A 69 45.62 -22.96 27.10
N PRO A 70 46.67 -23.80 26.90
CA PRO A 70 46.57 -25.03 26.13
C PRO A 70 46.32 -26.26 27.02
N VAL A 71 45.60 -27.27 26.53
CA VAL A 71 45.61 -28.65 27.06
C VAL A 71 45.46 -29.65 25.90
N ASP A 72 46.23 -30.75 26.00
CA ASP A 72 46.61 -31.79 25.03
C ASP A 72 45.48 -32.69 24.47
N PRO A 73 45.74 -33.45 23.37
CA PRO A 73 44.73 -34.29 22.72
C PRO A 73 44.69 -35.72 23.30
N VAL A 74 43.48 -36.26 23.46
CA VAL A 74 43.26 -37.70 23.66
C VAL A 74 42.32 -38.21 22.57
N ILE A 75 42.80 -39.22 21.83
CA ILE A 75 42.06 -39.98 20.83
C ILE A 75 41.46 -41.21 21.52
N VAL A 76 40.14 -41.38 21.48
CA VAL A 76 39.46 -42.69 21.54
C VAL A 76 38.22 -42.62 20.65
N GLY A 77 38.11 -43.56 19.71
CA GLY A 77 37.00 -43.67 18.76
C GLY A 77 35.80 -44.49 19.28
N GLY A 78 34.73 -44.49 18.47
CA GLY A 78 33.58 -45.39 18.63
C GLY A 78 32.27 -44.79 18.14
N GLU A 79 31.89 -45.20 16.93
CA GLU A 79 30.56 -45.48 16.34
C GLU A 79 29.26 -44.77 16.84
N GLU A 80 28.48 -44.33 15.83
CA GLU A 80 27.10 -43.80 15.71
C GLU A 80 25.96 -44.39 16.61
N PRO A 81 24.68 -43.94 16.50
CA PRO A 81 24.10 -42.60 16.31
C PRO A 81 22.87 -42.37 17.23
N ALA A 82 22.47 -41.12 17.53
CA ALA A 82 21.06 -40.81 17.85
C ALA A 82 20.75 -39.30 17.99
N ARG A 83 19.82 -38.87 17.14
CA ARG A 83 18.58 -38.13 17.46
C ARG A 83 18.69 -36.71 18.01
N SER A 84 18.36 -35.79 17.11
CA SER A 84 17.88 -34.43 17.33
C SER A 84 16.72 -34.37 18.34
N THR A 85 16.87 -33.48 19.33
CA THR A 85 15.80 -32.76 20.03
C THR A 85 16.35 -31.42 20.48
N ASP A 86 15.77 -30.31 20.02
CA ASP A 86 15.47 -29.17 20.91
C ASP A 86 14.38 -28.28 20.27
N SER A 87 13.11 -28.57 20.52
CA SER A 87 12.21 -27.95 21.53
C SER A 87 12.07 -26.44 21.43
N THR A 88 10.90 -26.05 20.91
CA THR A 88 10.31 -24.71 20.91
C THR A 88 9.93 -24.26 22.32
N ILE A 89 10.16 -22.98 22.57
CA ILE A 89 9.85 -22.18 23.78
C ILE A 89 8.39 -22.33 24.27
N SER A 90 7.49 -22.94 23.50
CA SER A 90 6.10 -23.20 23.86
C SER A 90 5.90 -24.22 24.99
N ASP A 91 6.81 -25.17 25.20
CA ASP A 91 6.62 -26.21 26.22
C ASP A 91 6.93 -25.71 27.65
N LEU A 92 7.85 -24.75 27.79
CA LEU A 92 8.18 -24.14 29.10
C LEU A 92 7.07 -23.24 29.65
N LEU A 93 6.16 -22.74 28.80
CA LEU A 93 5.05 -21.89 29.23
C LEU A 93 3.84 -22.72 29.72
N LEU A 94 3.64 -23.92 29.16
CA LEU A 94 2.56 -24.82 29.61
C LEU A 94 2.89 -25.49 30.95
N GLU A 95 4.15 -25.77 31.22
CA GLU A 95 4.57 -26.41 32.48
C GLU A 95 4.41 -25.46 33.68
N ALA A 96 4.64 -24.16 33.49
CA ALA A 96 4.41 -23.13 34.51
C ALA A 96 2.91 -22.89 34.84
N LEU A 97 2.01 -23.19 33.89
CA LEU A 97 0.57 -23.04 34.09
C LEU A 97 -0.09 -24.31 34.67
N SER A 98 0.53 -25.48 34.51
CA SER A 98 0.03 -26.74 35.06
C SER A 98 0.29 -26.89 36.57
N ASP A 99 1.24 -26.15 37.13
CA ASP A 99 1.66 -26.30 38.54
C ASP A 99 0.75 -25.55 39.53
N THR A 100 -0.27 -24.82 39.04
CA THR A 100 -1.13 -23.97 39.90
C THR A 100 -2.56 -24.50 40.07
N MET A 101 -2.93 -25.65 39.50
CA MET A 101 -4.29 -26.18 39.65
C MET A 101 -4.28 -27.68 39.93
N MET A 102 -4.21 -28.05 41.20
CA MET A 102 -4.90 -29.23 41.77
C MET A 102 -4.63 -29.32 43.27
N ASP A 103 -5.45 -28.64 44.08
CA ASP A 103 -6.01 -29.24 45.30
C ASP A 103 -7.15 -28.35 45.84
N VAL A 104 -8.40 -28.72 45.56
CA VAL A 104 -9.52 -28.40 46.46
C VAL A 104 -10.54 -29.53 46.38
N ALA A 105 -10.64 -30.29 47.48
CA ALA A 105 -11.85 -31.01 47.84
C ALA A 105 -12.45 -30.39 49.12
N ASP A 106 -13.62 -29.82 48.91
CA ASP A 106 -14.81 -29.82 49.78
C ASP A 106 -14.97 -28.81 50.95
N GLN A 107 -16.14 -28.15 50.85
CA GLN A 107 -17.03 -27.54 51.85
C GLN A 107 -16.91 -26.07 52.30
N THR A 108 -17.96 -25.37 51.88
CA THR A 108 -18.86 -24.48 52.64
C THR A 108 -18.54 -22.98 52.75
N ASP A 109 -19.43 -22.21 52.08
CA ASP A 109 -20.01 -20.93 52.49
C ASP A 109 -19.08 -19.86 53.06
N LEU A 110 -18.42 -19.13 52.17
CA LEU A 110 -18.22 -17.69 52.34
C LEU A 110 -18.43 -17.00 50.99
N LYS A 111 -19.55 -16.28 50.88
CA LYS A 111 -19.71 -15.18 49.94
C LYS A 111 -18.70 -14.10 50.32
N GLU A 112 -17.54 -14.10 49.70
CA GLU A 112 -16.72 -12.91 49.58
C GLU A 112 -16.67 -12.51 48.11
N GLU A 113 -17.09 -11.28 47.85
CA GLU A 113 -16.88 -10.56 46.61
C GLU A 113 -15.38 -10.52 46.32
N ILE A 114 -14.91 -11.42 45.47
CA ILE A 114 -13.69 -11.17 44.71
C ILE A 114 -14.14 -10.36 43.50
N GLU A 115 -14.13 -9.03 43.66
CA GLU A 115 -13.96 -8.14 42.52
C GLU A 115 -12.63 -8.54 41.86
N GLU A 116 -12.71 -9.37 40.82
CA GLU A 116 -11.62 -9.54 39.88
C GLU A 116 -11.34 -8.18 39.24
N ASN A 117 -10.37 -7.46 39.81
CA ASN A 117 -9.66 -6.39 39.13
C ASN A 117 -8.84 -7.06 38.00
N GLN A 118 -9.52 -7.48 36.94
CA GLN A 118 -8.89 -7.70 35.66
C GLN A 118 -8.39 -6.32 35.22
N GLU A 119 -7.09 -6.06 35.37
CA GLU A 119 -6.44 -5.02 34.58
C GLU A 119 -6.72 -5.36 33.12
N SER A 120 -7.75 -4.72 32.56
CA SER A 120 -8.12 -4.89 31.16
C SER A 120 -6.97 -4.32 30.34
N THR A 121 -6.09 -5.20 29.86
CA THR A 121 -5.00 -4.82 28.97
C THR A 121 -5.60 -4.05 27.80
N SER A 122 -5.23 -2.78 27.67
CA SER A 122 -5.76 -1.90 26.64
C SER A 122 -5.20 -2.32 25.29
N ILE A 123 -6.01 -3.05 24.51
CA ILE A 123 -5.64 -3.60 23.20
C ILE A 123 -6.43 -2.86 22.12
N ALA A 124 -5.79 -2.62 20.97
CA ALA A 124 -6.45 -2.21 19.74
C ALA A 124 -6.28 -3.31 18.69
N ASN A 125 -7.31 -3.57 17.90
CA ASN A 125 -7.31 -4.57 16.82
C ASN A 125 -7.73 -3.92 15.50
N PHE A 126 -6.98 -4.15 14.42
CA PHE A 126 -7.35 -3.72 13.07
C PHE A 126 -7.02 -4.82 12.06
N PHE A 127 -8.04 -5.36 11.40
CA PHE A 127 -7.93 -6.52 10.52
C PHE A 127 -7.22 -7.73 11.17
N GLY A 128 -7.42 -7.93 12.47
CA GLY A 128 -6.77 -9.00 13.23
C GLY A 128 -5.30 -8.74 13.57
N SER A 129 -4.75 -7.57 13.24
CA SER A 129 -3.49 -7.12 13.82
C SER A 129 -3.75 -6.43 15.14
N GLU A 130 -3.03 -6.84 16.19
CA GLU A 130 -3.24 -6.35 17.56
C GLU A 130 -2.05 -5.52 18.05
N ALA A 131 -2.34 -4.52 18.88
CA ALA A 131 -1.35 -3.72 19.57
C ALA A 131 -1.81 -3.42 21.00
N ILE A 132 -0.88 -3.48 21.95
CA ILE A 132 -1.11 -3.12 23.36
C ILE A 132 -0.71 -1.66 23.56
N GLY A 133 -1.56 -0.87 24.20
CA GLY A 133 -1.28 0.54 24.48
C GLY A 133 -2.52 1.38 24.79
N SER A 134 -2.28 2.67 24.94
CA SER A 134 -3.28 3.70 25.22
C SER A 134 -3.52 4.64 24.03
N LYS A 135 -2.54 4.78 23.13
CA LYS A 135 -2.57 5.77 22.04
C LYS A 135 -2.21 5.14 20.70
N PHE A 136 -3.18 5.13 19.78
CA PHE A 136 -3.04 4.46 18.48
C PHE A 136 -3.24 5.42 17.31
N VAL A 137 -2.43 5.29 16.27
CA VAL A 137 -2.64 6.02 15.01
C VAL A 137 -3.03 5.03 13.92
N PHE A 138 -4.15 5.30 13.26
CA PHE A 138 -4.58 4.56 12.07
C PHE A 138 -4.22 5.37 10.83
N VAL A 139 -3.30 4.85 10.01
CA VAL A 139 -2.87 5.42 8.74
C VAL A 139 -3.51 4.60 7.62
N VAL A 140 -4.46 5.18 6.90
CA VAL A 140 -5.32 4.44 5.95
C VAL A 140 -5.22 5.04 4.55
N ASP A 141 -4.98 4.19 3.57
CA ASP A 141 -4.90 4.57 2.17
C ASP A 141 -6.27 5.03 1.63
N ILE A 142 -6.26 6.13 0.89
CA ILE A 142 -7.41 6.65 0.12
C ILE A 142 -7.02 6.94 -1.33
N SER A 143 -6.02 6.22 -1.82
CA SER A 143 -5.61 6.26 -3.21
C SER A 143 -6.69 5.69 -4.13
N LEU A 144 -6.63 5.98 -5.42
CA LEU A 144 -7.64 5.54 -6.39
C LEU A 144 -7.76 4.01 -6.52
N SER A 145 -6.74 3.23 -6.15
CA SER A 145 -6.85 1.75 -6.12
C SER A 145 -7.89 1.28 -5.11
N MET A 146 -8.19 2.07 -4.08
CA MET A 146 -9.23 1.76 -3.10
C MET A 146 -10.66 1.78 -3.69
N ASP A 147 -10.83 2.26 -4.94
CA ASP A 147 -12.09 2.19 -5.71
C ASP A 147 -12.38 0.78 -6.27
N ALA A 148 -11.43 -0.15 -6.13
CA ALA A 148 -11.57 -1.50 -6.66
C ALA A 148 -12.90 -2.18 -6.25
N ARG A 149 -13.43 -2.96 -7.20
CA ARG A 149 -14.70 -3.70 -7.07
C ARG A 149 -15.86 -2.78 -6.71
N ASN A 150 -15.99 -1.67 -7.44
CA ASN A 150 -17.05 -0.66 -7.28
C ASN A 150 -17.15 -0.10 -5.85
N MET A 151 -16.06 0.51 -5.37
CA MET A 151 -15.93 1.06 -4.00
C MET A 151 -16.05 0.03 -2.86
N ALA A 152 -16.16 -1.27 -3.14
CA ALA A 152 -16.31 -2.28 -2.10
C ALA A 152 -15.08 -2.35 -1.19
N ARG A 153 -13.87 -2.23 -1.78
CA ARG A 153 -12.61 -2.22 -1.03
C ARG A 153 -12.58 -1.08 0.00
N TYR A 154 -12.79 0.16 -0.43
CA TYR A 154 -12.84 1.31 0.48
C TYR A 154 -13.92 1.15 1.56
N ARG A 155 -15.11 0.67 1.19
CA ARG A 155 -16.22 0.46 2.14
C ARG A 155 -15.82 -0.52 3.25
N ARG A 156 -15.19 -1.63 2.90
CA ARG A 156 -14.71 -2.63 3.86
C ARG A 156 -13.62 -2.09 4.77
N ALA A 157 -12.65 -1.34 4.24
CA ALA A 157 -11.62 -0.67 5.05
C ALA A 157 -12.23 0.32 6.04
N LYS A 158 -13.25 1.08 5.61
CA LYS A 158 -13.99 2.01 6.47
C LYS A 158 -14.78 1.31 7.56
N GLU A 159 -15.51 0.25 7.23
CA GLU A 159 -16.30 -0.54 8.19
C GLU A 159 -15.40 -1.15 9.26
N GLU A 160 -14.28 -1.74 8.86
CA GLU A 160 -13.30 -2.30 9.80
C GLU A 160 -12.66 -1.21 10.66
N LEU A 161 -12.30 -0.05 10.09
CA LEU A 161 -11.76 1.06 10.87
C LEU A 161 -12.77 1.54 11.93
N LEU A 162 -14.05 1.65 11.57
CA LEU A 162 -15.11 2.03 12.50
C LEU A 162 -15.29 0.98 13.60
N ARG A 163 -15.24 -0.31 13.26
CA ARG A 163 -15.26 -1.41 14.23
C ARG A 163 -14.09 -1.28 15.20
N SER A 164 -12.87 -1.17 14.68
CA SER A 164 -11.64 -1.08 15.46
C SER A 164 -11.62 0.07 16.44
N VAL A 165 -12.09 1.26 16.05
CA VAL A 165 -12.12 2.39 16.99
C VAL A 165 -13.25 2.22 18.01
N SER A 166 -14.38 1.62 17.63
CA SER A 166 -15.52 1.41 18.54
C SER A 166 -15.23 0.38 19.63
N ASP A 167 -14.29 -0.53 19.37
CA ASP A 167 -13.82 -1.54 20.31
C ASP A 167 -12.80 -0.97 21.34
N LEU A 168 -12.38 0.30 21.20
CA LEU A 168 -11.46 0.95 22.14
C LEU A 168 -12.15 1.28 23.47
N THR A 169 -11.40 1.18 24.57
CA THR A 169 -11.83 1.54 25.92
C THR A 169 -11.76 3.06 26.15
N SER A 170 -12.47 3.58 27.16
CA SER A 170 -12.48 5.02 27.46
C SER A 170 -11.13 5.62 27.86
N GLU A 171 -10.19 4.78 28.28
CA GLU A 171 -8.82 5.18 28.62
C GLU A 171 -7.92 5.29 27.37
N GLN A 172 -8.36 4.72 26.26
CA GLN A 172 -7.64 4.77 24.99
C GLN A 172 -7.99 6.02 24.18
N SER A 173 -7.03 6.45 23.37
CA SER A 173 -7.15 7.54 22.42
C SER A 173 -6.63 7.12 21.06
N TYR A 174 -7.22 7.65 20.01
CA TYR A 174 -6.82 7.36 18.65
C TYR A 174 -6.77 8.61 17.79
N THR A 175 -6.16 8.47 16.62
CA THR A 175 -6.32 9.43 15.52
C THR A 175 -6.32 8.67 14.19
N VAL A 176 -6.93 9.25 13.17
CA VAL A 176 -6.98 8.68 11.82
C VAL A 176 -6.33 9.65 10.85
N LEU A 177 -5.35 9.17 10.10
CA LEU A 177 -4.66 9.88 9.04
C LEU A 177 -4.93 9.17 7.72
N LEU A 178 -5.59 9.84 6.80
CA LEU A 178 -5.85 9.30 5.47
C LEU A 178 -4.78 9.80 4.51
N PHE A 179 -4.18 8.93 3.70
CA PHE A 179 -3.09 9.32 2.81
C PHE A 179 -3.36 9.00 1.34
N SER A 180 -2.83 9.86 0.48
CA SER A 180 -2.66 9.67 -0.96
C SER A 180 -1.40 10.45 -1.36
N TRP A 181 -1.40 11.34 -2.37
CA TRP A 181 -0.43 12.44 -2.44
C TRP A 181 -0.48 13.43 -1.28
N ARG A 182 -1.62 13.55 -0.59
CA ARG A 182 -1.82 14.50 0.50
C ARG A 182 -2.40 13.80 1.71
N THR A 183 -1.87 14.07 2.90
CA THR A 183 -2.47 13.58 4.14
C THR A 183 -3.66 14.43 4.54
N LYS A 184 -4.79 13.78 4.79
CA LYS A 184 -5.98 14.37 5.39
C LYS A 184 -6.09 13.96 6.85
N THR A 185 -6.45 14.93 7.69
CA THR A 185 -6.77 14.73 9.11
C THR A 185 -8.21 15.18 9.34
N MET A 186 -8.88 14.61 10.34
CA MET A 186 -10.31 14.85 10.59
C MET A 186 -10.65 16.33 10.83
N ARG A 187 -9.71 17.13 11.36
CA ARG A 187 -9.92 18.54 11.69
C ARG A 187 -9.01 19.50 10.91
N TYR A 188 -8.36 19.02 9.85
CA TYR A 188 -7.30 19.74 9.12
C TYR A 188 -6.19 20.30 10.01
N ASP A 189 -6.06 19.73 11.20
CA ASP A 189 -5.11 20.04 12.23
C ASP A 189 -3.72 19.51 11.87
N ARG A 190 -2.72 20.38 11.99
CA ARG A 190 -1.30 20.04 11.87
C ARG A 190 -0.55 20.71 13.03
N PRO A 191 -0.14 19.95 14.07
CA PRO A 191 -0.20 18.49 14.20
C PRO A 191 -1.63 17.96 14.43
N PRO A 192 -1.89 16.67 14.14
CA PRO A 192 -3.19 16.06 14.40
C PRO A 192 -3.50 15.96 15.90
N ALA A 193 -4.78 16.00 16.26
CA ALA A 193 -5.27 15.89 17.63
C ALA A 193 -5.68 14.46 17.98
N TRP A 194 -5.51 14.12 19.26
CA TRP A 194 -6.03 12.90 19.85
C TRP A 194 -7.56 12.95 19.99
N ILE A 195 -8.21 11.86 19.64
CA ILE A 195 -9.63 11.61 19.87
C ILE A 195 -9.72 10.57 20.99
N LYS A 196 -10.33 10.95 22.12
CA LYS A 196 -10.64 9.98 23.18
C LYS A 196 -11.78 9.07 22.76
N ALA A 197 -11.69 7.78 23.10
CA ALA A 197 -12.74 6.79 22.86
C ALA A 197 -13.88 6.92 23.89
N GLU A 198 -14.46 8.11 24.00
CA GLU A 198 -15.65 8.41 24.81
C GLU A 198 -16.92 8.13 24.00
N LYS A 199 -18.04 7.77 24.65
CA LYS A 199 -19.31 7.43 23.97
C LYS A 199 -19.59 8.25 22.71
N HIS A 200 -19.89 7.56 21.60
CA HIS A 200 -20.25 8.15 20.30
C HIS A 200 -19.11 8.88 19.55
N HIS A 201 -17.84 8.65 19.92
CA HIS A 201 -16.69 9.20 19.21
C HIS A 201 -16.62 8.75 17.73
N GLU A 202 -17.02 7.51 17.46
CA GLU A 202 -17.09 6.86 16.15
C GLU A 202 -18.05 7.57 15.19
N ASN A 203 -19.13 8.18 15.71
CA ASN A 203 -20.12 8.89 14.89
C ASN A 203 -19.54 10.15 14.22
N ARG A 204 -18.52 10.78 14.81
CA ARG A 204 -17.80 11.88 14.15
C ARG A 204 -16.88 11.36 13.05
N LEU A 205 -16.20 10.25 13.33
CA LEU A 205 -15.31 9.61 12.37
C LEU A 205 -16.10 9.13 11.15
N SER A 206 -17.22 8.44 11.36
CA SER A 206 -18.10 7.93 10.31
C SER A 206 -18.52 9.04 9.34
N ARG A 207 -19.05 10.16 9.87
CA ARG A 207 -19.44 11.32 9.05
C ARG A 207 -18.30 11.92 8.26
N TRP A 208 -17.10 12.00 8.85
CA TRP A 208 -15.94 12.50 8.12
C TRP A 208 -15.53 11.55 6.99
N LEU A 209 -15.56 10.24 7.23
CA LEU A 209 -15.25 9.22 6.24
C LEU A 209 -16.29 9.17 5.11
N ASP A 210 -17.55 9.51 5.36
CA ASP A 210 -18.58 9.65 4.32
C ASP A 210 -18.25 10.74 3.30
N ASP A 211 -17.60 11.82 3.74
CA ASP A 211 -17.24 12.97 2.89
C ASP A 211 -15.91 12.80 2.17
N VAL A 212 -15.15 11.75 2.48
CA VAL A 212 -13.83 11.51 1.90
C VAL A 212 -13.97 11.03 0.45
N LYS A 213 -13.27 11.72 -0.44
CA LYS A 213 -13.07 11.31 -1.83
C LYS A 213 -11.70 10.67 -1.98
N LEU A 214 -11.66 9.56 -2.69
CA LEU A 214 -10.42 8.95 -3.15
C LEU A 214 -9.63 9.94 -4.03
N SER A 215 -8.32 9.79 -4.01
CA SER A 215 -7.42 10.76 -4.63
C SER A 215 -6.22 10.05 -5.27
N SER A 216 -5.53 10.71 -6.18
CA SER A 216 -4.35 10.13 -6.80
C SER A 216 -3.18 10.05 -5.82
N GLY A 217 -2.25 9.15 -6.14
CA GLY A 217 -1.02 8.94 -5.39
C GLY A 217 -1.18 8.04 -4.18
N THR A 218 -0.07 7.41 -3.81
CA THR A 218 0.01 6.47 -2.70
C THR A 218 1.30 6.74 -1.94
N ASP A 219 1.33 7.82 -1.15
CA ASP A 219 2.50 8.26 -0.40
C ASP A 219 2.18 8.37 1.11
N PRO A 220 2.58 7.39 1.93
CA PRO A 220 2.29 7.38 3.36
C PRO A 220 3.27 8.26 4.17
N ARG A 221 4.33 8.80 3.56
CA ARG A 221 5.47 9.37 4.29
C ARG A 221 5.09 10.60 5.10
N ASP A 222 4.24 11.47 4.57
CA ASP A 222 3.74 12.63 5.32
C ASP A 222 2.87 12.19 6.49
N ALA A 223 1.94 11.24 6.28
CA ALA A 223 1.08 10.71 7.33
C ALA A 223 1.88 10.03 8.45
N LEU A 224 2.89 9.23 8.10
CA LEU A 224 3.77 8.58 9.06
C LEU A 224 4.63 9.58 9.84
N SER A 225 5.12 10.63 9.18
CA SER A 225 5.80 11.73 9.88
C SER A 225 4.89 12.45 10.87
N LEU A 226 3.63 12.73 10.49
CA LEU A 226 2.64 13.31 11.41
C LEU A 226 2.34 12.37 12.58
N ALA A 227 2.17 11.08 12.32
CA ALA A 227 1.96 10.05 13.33
C ALA A 227 3.13 10.01 14.33
N LYS A 228 4.38 10.03 13.84
CA LYS A 228 5.58 10.05 14.69
C LYS A 228 5.58 11.21 15.69
N MET A 229 5.20 12.40 15.25
CA MET A 229 5.17 13.59 16.12
C MET A 229 4.17 13.45 17.28
N MET A 230 3.18 12.57 17.15
CA MET A 230 2.20 12.30 18.21
C MET A 230 2.71 11.29 19.25
N GLN A 231 3.82 10.60 18.99
CA GLN A 231 4.42 9.55 19.84
C GLN A 231 3.38 8.49 20.28
N PRO A 232 2.72 7.80 19.34
CA PRO A 232 1.81 6.70 19.66
C PRO A 232 2.54 5.50 20.24
N ASP A 233 1.77 4.64 20.92
CA ASP A 233 2.22 3.32 21.36
C ASP A 233 2.35 2.37 20.16
N ALA A 234 1.44 2.50 19.17
CA ALA A 234 1.53 1.76 17.91
C ALA A 234 0.85 2.50 16.76
N ILE A 235 1.28 2.17 15.54
CA ILE A 235 0.67 2.64 14.29
C ILE A 235 0.12 1.45 13.54
N PHE A 236 -1.12 1.56 13.07
CA PHE A 236 -1.69 0.64 12.09
C PHE A 236 -1.64 1.29 10.71
N LEU A 237 -0.97 0.65 9.75
CA LEU A 237 -0.86 1.13 8.37
C LEU A 237 -1.61 0.18 7.44
N LEU A 238 -2.68 0.66 6.80
CA LEU A 238 -3.41 -0.08 5.78
C LEU A 238 -3.14 0.52 4.40
N SER A 239 -2.79 -0.34 3.44
CA SER A 239 -2.58 0.05 2.04
C SER A 239 -2.90 -1.10 1.09
N ASP A 240 -3.55 -0.79 -0.03
CA ASP A 240 -3.75 -1.69 -1.16
C ASP A 240 -2.79 -1.38 -2.32
N GLY A 241 -2.15 -0.19 -2.31
CA GLY A 241 -1.29 0.26 -3.39
C GLY A 241 0.21 0.02 -3.16
N GLN A 242 0.95 -0.06 -4.26
CA GLN A 242 2.41 0.12 -4.23
C GLN A 242 2.73 1.60 -4.00
N PHE A 243 3.52 1.88 -2.97
CA PHE A 243 3.91 3.25 -2.67
C PHE A 243 4.64 3.87 -3.85
N ASN A 244 4.20 5.07 -4.22
CA ASN A 244 4.72 5.78 -5.38
C ASN A 244 5.18 7.19 -4.98
N TYR A 245 5.96 7.78 -5.88
CA TYR A 245 6.61 9.07 -5.67
C TYR A 245 6.24 9.96 -6.85
N PRO A 246 5.89 11.23 -6.63
CA PRO A 246 5.58 12.10 -7.75
C PRO A 246 6.86 12.40 -8.54
N ASN A 247 6.76 12.48 -9.87
CA ASN A 247 7.90 12.87 -10.72
C ASN A 247 8.48 14.25 -10.35
N THR A 248 7.66 15.10 -9.74
CA THR A 248 8.08 16.38 -9.16
C THR A 248 7.54 16.44 -7.73
N PRO A 249 8.42 16.54 -6.70
CA PRO A 249 7.98 16.60 -5.31
C PRO A 249 6.97 17.73 -5.09
N LEU A 250 5.78 17.36 -4.62
CA LEU A 250 4.80 18.31 -4.11
C LEU A 250 5.24 18.75 -2.71
N THR A 251 4.77 19.92 -2.28
CA THR A 251 5.07 20.48 -0.94
C THR A 251 4.67 19.56 0.22
N GLU A 252 3.76 18.60 -0.03
CA GLU A 252 3.21 17.68 0.96
C GLU A 252 3.63 16.22 0.74
N THR A 253 4.58 15.94 -0.16
CA THR A 253 5.08 14.57 -0.42
C THR A 253 6.44 14.34 0.23
N GLY A 254 6.67 13.10 0.69
CA GLY A 254 7.87 12.74 1.42
C GLY A 254 7.81 12.98 2.92
N TRP A 255 8.88 12.56 3.59
CA TRP A 255 9.01 12.58 5.04
C TRP A 255 9.10 14.02 5.53
N LEU A 256 8.16 14.44 6.37
CA LEU A 256 8.25 15.71 7.11
C LEU A 256 9.22 15.53 8.28
N LEU A 257 10.28 16.33 8.31
CA LEU A 257 11.24 16.38 9.39
C LEU A 257 10.87 17.45 10.42
N THR A 258 11.43 17.35 11.62
CA THR A 258 11.13 18.26 12.74
C THR A 258 11.54 19.72 12.48
N ASN A 259 12.52 19.94 11.59
CA ASN A 259 12.94 21.27 11.15
C ASN A 259 12.04 21.86 10.04
N GLY A 260 10.98 21.14 9.63
CA GLY A 260 10.06 21.53 8.56
C GLY A 260 10.53 21.17 7.15
N GLU A 261 11.73 20.58 6.99
CA GLU A 261 12.22 20.12 5.69
C GLU A 261 11.57 18.80 5.28
N ARG A 262 11.64 18.50 3.97
CA ARG A 262 11.11 17.29 3.36
C ARG A 262 12.24 16.38 2.91
N SER A 263 12.29 15.16 3.42
CA SER A 263 13.21 14.12 2.96
C SER A 263 12.52 13.22 1.93
N GLN A 264 13.23 12.93 0.83
CA GLN A 264 12.76 12.07 -0.26
C GLN A 264 13.29 10.63 -0.14
N LEU A 265 13.72 10.22 1.05
CA LEU A 265 13.99 8.81 1.31
C LEU A 265 12.78 7.96 0.90
N SER A 266 13.10 6.74 0.46
CA SER A 266 12.09 5.72 0.22
C SER A 266 11.28 5.47 1.50
N VAL A 267 10.12 4.84 1.37
CA VAL A 267 9.33 4.44 2.55
C VAL A 267 10.17 3.54 3.45
N SER A 268 10.80 2.48 2.94
CA SER A 268 11.61 1.57 3.75
C SER A 268 12.78 2.26 4.46
N ASP A 269 13.53 3.11 3.76
CA ASP A 269 14.70 3.79 4.34
C ASP A 269 14.28 4.81 5.41
N GLY A 270 13.17 5.51 5.17
CA GLY A 270 12.64 6.45 6.14
C GLY A 270 12.03 5.76 7.36
N ILE A 271 11.43 4.58 7.22
CA ILE A 271 10.99 3.76 8.36
C ILE A 271 12.19 3.37 9.21
N ALA A 272 13.25 2.84 8.59
CA ALA A 272 14.48 2.45 9.30
C ALA A 272 15.16 3.64 9.99
N THR A 273 15.14 4.81 9.36
CA THR A 273 15.81 6.02 9.88
C THR A 273 14.99 6.74 10.95
N TYR A 274 13.67 6.84 10.75
CA TYR A 274 12.81 7.73 11.53
C TYR A 274 11.82 7.00 12.41
N MET A 275 11.43 5.75 12.13
CA MET A 275 10.29 5.09 12.79
C MET A 275 10.68 3.87 13.63
N SER A 276 11.98 3.59 13.82
CA SER A 276 12.46 2.37 14.49
C SER A 276 12.05 2.21 15.96
N SER A 277 11.54 3.26 16.61
CA SER A 277 11.08 3.23 18.01
C SER A 277 9.57 3.06 18.18
N ILE A 278 8.80 2.99 17.09
CA ILE A 278 7.34 2.92 17.12
C ILE A 278 6.92 1.72 16.27
N PRO A 279 6.27 0.69 16.83
CA PRO A 279 5.83 -0.46 16.05
C PRO A 279 4.78 -0.02 15.03
N ILE A 280 5.01 -0.39 13.76
CA ILE A 280 4.06 -0.18 12.66
C ILE A 280 3.51 -1.54 12.25
N HIS A 281 2.28 -1.79 12.65
CA HIS A 281 1.51 -2.94 12.21
C HIS A 281 0.99 -2.68 10.80
N SER A 282 1.54 -3.38 9.81
CA SER A 282 1.25 -3.15 8.40
C SER A 282 0.26 -4.17 7.85
N ILE A 283 -0.72 -3.68 7.10
CA ILE A 283 -1.81 -4.46 6.54
C ILE A 283 -1.80 -4.26 5.03
N SER A 284 -1.37 -5.30 4.30
CA SER A 284 -1.53 -5.39 2.85
C SER A 284 -2.98 -5.80 2.57
N PHE A 285 -3.73 -4.89 1.93
CA PHE A 285 -5.18 -5.01 1.81
C PHE A 285 -5.58 -5.40 0.39
N GLU A 286 -6.08 -6.63 0.24
CA GLU A 286 -6.64 -7.26 -0.97
C GLU A 286 -5.69 -7.41 -2.17
N ASN A 287 -4.69 -6.54 -2.30
CA ASN A 287 -3.71 -6.58 -3.37
C ASN A 287 -2.47 -7.42 -2.97
N PRO A 288 -2.27 -8.61 -3.54
CA PRO A 288 -1.15 -9.47 -3.18
C PRO A 288 0.22 -8.93 -3.60
N PHE A 289 0.29 -7.96 -4.53
CA PHE A 289 1.57 -7.36 -4.95
C PHE A 289 2.19 -6.44 -3.90
N THR A 290 1.48 -6.10 -2.83
CA THR A 290 1.99 -5.20 -1.77
C THR A 290 2.56 -5.95 -0.57
N LYS A 291 2.42 -7.28 -0.52
CA LYS A 291 2.84 -8.14 0.61
C LYS A 291 4.29 -7.85 1.04
N ASP A 292 5.25 -7.99 0.12
CA ASP A 292 6.68 -7.86 0.43
C ASP A 292 7.04 -6.48 1.01
N ALA A 293 6.53 -5.41 0.40
CA ALA A 293 6.82 -4.04 0.81
C ALA A 293 6.21 -3.73 2.19
N MET A 294 4.98 -4.19 2.42
CA MET A 294 4.30 -4.00 3.70
C MET A 294 4.94 -4.84 4.81
N GLU A 295 5.34 -6.07 4.52
CA GLU A 295 6.06 -6.94 5.45
C GLU A 295 7.40 -6.31 5.86
N GLN A 296 8.12 -5.71 4.91
CA GLN A 296 9.35 -4.98 5.20
C GLN A 296 9.13 -3.81 6.17
N ILE A 297 8.03 -3.07 6.05
CA ILE A 297 7.69 -1.95 6.95
C ILE A 297 7.48 -2.44 8.38
N ALA A 298 6.69 -3.50 8.56
CA ALA A 298 6.46 -4.09 9.88
C ALA A 298 7.78 -4.56 10.50
N LYS A 299 8.59 -5.29 9.73
CA LYS A 299 9.89 -5.78 10.19
C LYS A 299 10.84 -4.66 10.62
N LEU A 300 10.93 -3.58 9.85
CA LEU A 300 11.84 -2.46 10.13
C LEU A 300 11.42 -1.62 11.35
N SER A 301 10.13 -1.61 11.68
CA SER A 301 9.57 -0.86 12.82
C SER A 301 9.37 -1.70 14.08
N GLY A 302 9.51 -3.03 13.98
CA GLY A 302 9.19 -3.95 15.07
C GLY A 302 7.69 -4.26 15.22
N GLY A 303 6.88 -3.93 14.21
CA GLY A 303 5.46 -4.28 14.16
C GLY A 303 5.19 -5.66 13.54
N ILE A 304 3.91 -5.94 13.33
CA ILE A 304 3.42 -7.21 12.75
C ILE A 304 2.86 -6.96 11.36
N PHE A 305 3.11 -7.89 10.44
CA PHE A 305 2.54 -7.88 9.10
C PHE A 305 1.29 -8.74 9.01
N ARG A 306 0.26 -8.24 8.32
CA ARG A 306 -0.93 -9.00 7.96
C ARG A 306 -1.28 -8.79 6.49
N TYR A 307 -1.62 -9.88 5.81
CA TYR A 307 -2.29 -9.82 4.51
C TYR A 307 -3.78 -10.12 4.69
N VAL A 308 -4.63 -9.25 4.16
CA VAL A 308 -6.08 -9.40 4.16
C VAL A 308 -6.51 -9.72 2.73
N LYS A 309 -7.05 -10.93 2.54
CA LYS A 309 -7.57 -11.38 1.24
C LYS A 309 -8.82 -10.62 0.85
N THR A 310 -9.09 -10.55 -0.46
CA THR A 310 -10.40 -10.16 -1.00
C THR A 310 -11.48 -11.04 -0.40
N GLU A 311 -12.56 -10.42 0.09
CA GLU A 311 -13.62 -11.11 0.82
C GLU A 311 -14.41 -12.09 -0.04
N SER A 312 -14.68 -11.72 -1.29
CA SER A 312 -15.48 -12.48 -2.22
C SER A 312 -14.72 -12.68 -3.53
N LEU A 313 -14.75 -13.91 -4.04
CA LEU A 313 -14.19 -14.26 -5.34
C LEU A 313 -15.16 -13.97 -6.49
N ILE A 314 -16.43 -13.63 -6.19
CA ILE A 314 -17.45 -13.33 -7.20
C ILE A 314 -16.99 -12.12 -8.02
N PRO A 315 -16.89 -12.22 -9.35
CA PRO A 315 -16.48 -11.09 -10.17
C PRO A 315 -17.52 -9.95 -10.11
N VAL A 316 -17.07 -8.69 -10.11
CA VAL A 316 -17.99 -7.54 -10.01
C VAL A 316 -17.98 -6.68 -11.28
N ASP A 317 -16.80 -6.35 -11.80
CA ASP A 317 -16.65 -5.42 -12.93
C ASP A 317 -16.74 -6.12 -14.31
N SER A 318 -17.93 -6.66 -14.62
CA SER A 318 -18.20 -7.36 -15.89
C SER A 318 -17.97 -6.47 -17.12
N GLN A 319 -18.27 -5.18 -17.03
CA GLN A 319 -18.10 -4.25 -18.16
C GLN A 319 -16.62 -4.07 -18.51
N ARG A 320 -15.76 -3.86 -17.52
CA ARG A 320 -14.33 -3.79 -17.73
C ARG A 320 -13.78 -5.11 -18.27
N PHE A 321 -14.24 -6.24 -17.76
CA PHE A 321 -13.84 -7.56 -18.27
C PHE A 321 -14.12 -7.69 -19.77
N LEU A 322 -15.37 -7.47 -20.19
CA LEU A 322 -15.79 -7.57 -21.59
C LEU A 322 -15.00 -6.62 -22.50
N HIS A 323 -14.77 -5.38 -22.04
CA HIS A 323 -13.94 -4.43 -22.75
C HIS A 323 -12.48 -4.92 -22.90
N VAL A 324 -11.90 -5.48 -21.84
CA VAL A 324 -10.53 -5.99 -21.86
C VAL A 324 -10.37 -7.16 -22.83
N VAL A 325 -11.26 -8.15 -22.78
CA VAL A 325 -11.20 -9.32 -23.66
C VAL A 325 -11.35 -8.92 -25.13
N GLY A 326 -12.29 -8.03 -25.46
CA GLY A 326 -12.43 -7.50 -26.82
C GLY A 326 -11.17 -6.78 -27.31
N LEU A 327 -10.53 -5.97 -26.45
CA LEU A 327 -9.27 -5.33 -26.82
C LEU A 327 -8.11 -6.34 -27.05
N ILE A 328 -8.12 -7.48 -26.34
CA ILE A 328 -7.10 -8.53 -26.52
C ILE A 328 -7.26 -9.16 -27.90
N GLU A 329 -8.50 -9.44 -28.32
CA GLU A 329 -8.80 -9.95 -29.66
C GLU A 329 -8.38 -8.98 -30.76
N ASP A 330 -8.71 -7.69 -30.60
CA ASP A 330 -8.28 -6.65 -31.54
C ASP A 330 -6.75 -6.62 -31.68
N THR A 331 -6.02 -6.86 -30.60
CA THR A 331 -4.55 -6.89 -30.64
C THR A 331 -4.05 -8.09 -31.45
N TYR A 332 -4.66 -9.26 -31.25
CA TYR A 332 -4.32 -10.46 -32.00
C TYR A 332 -4.55 -10.28 -33.50
N GLN A 333 -5.70 -9.73 -33.88
CA GLN A 333 -6.05 -9.50 -35.29
C GLN A 333 -5.10 -8.49 -35.98
N ASN A 334 -4.62 -7.48 -35.26
CA ASN A 334 -3.83 -6.40 -35.85
C ASN A 334 -2.32 -6.65 -35.90
N THR A 335 -1.74 -7.33 -34.90
CA THR A 335 -0.27 -7.50 -34.84
C THR A 335 0.22 -8.80 -35.45
N SER A 336 -0.63 -9.84 -35.54
CA SER A 336 -0.25 -11.22 -35.89
C SER A 336 0.92 -11.79 -35.04
N GLU A 337 1.33 -11.11 -33.97
CA GLU A 337 2.45 -11.48 -33.10
C GLU A 337 1.92 -12.00 -31.77
N ARG A 338 2.03 -13.32 -31.56
CA ARG A 338 1.58 -14.01 -30.35
C ARG A 338 2.19 -13.43 -29.06
N SER A 339 3.46 -13.03 -29.08
CA SER A 339 4.14 -12.47 -27.91
C SER A 339 3.52 -11.15 -27.43
N SER A 340 3.07 -10.30 -28.36
CA SER A 340 2.40 -9.03 -28.07
C SER A 340 1.05 -9.25 -27.39
N GLU A 341 0.26 -10.21 -27.86
CA GLU A 341 -1.00 -10.61 -27.23
C GLU A 341 -0.78 -11.16 -25.81
N LEU A 342 0.18 -12.08 -25.63
CA LEU A 342 0.50 -12.66 -24.32
C LEU A 342 0.98 -11.61 -23.31
N GLN A 343 1.80 -10.65 -23.76
CA GLN A 343 2.21 -9.52 -22.93
C GLN A 343 1.02 -8.67 -22.50
N ARG A 344 0.07 -8.43 -23.41
CA ARG A 344 -1.14 -7.66 -23.13
C ARG A 344 -2.05 -8.38 -22.13
N ARG A 345 -2.25 -9.69 -22.28
CA ARG A 345 -2.96 -10.54 -21.31
C ARG A 345 -2.34 -10.46 -19.92
N MET A 346 -1.01 -10.59 -19.82
CA MET A 346 -0.32 -10.45 -18.53
C MET A 346 -0.51 -9.07 -17.90
N SER A 347 -0.52 -8.00 -18.70
CA SER A 347 -0.77 -6.65 -18.20
C SER A 347 -2.17 -6.52 -17.59
N PHE A 348 -3.21 -6.97 -18.29
CA PHE A 348 -4.57 -6.90 -17.77
C PHE A 348 -4.81 -7.83 -16.58
N ALA A 349 -4.26 -9.05 -16.63
CA ALA A 349 -4.35 -9.98 -15.51
C ALA A 349 -3.72 -9.38 -14.26
N ARG A 350 -2.56 -8.70 -14.39
CA ARG A 350 -1.95 -7.97 -13.27
C ARG A 350 -2.89 -6.91 -12.70
N ASP A 351 -3.56 -6.13 -13.55
CA ASP A 351 -4.46 -5.08 -13.09
C ASP A 351 -5.71 -5.65 -12.40
N PHE A 352 -6.31 -6.73 -12.94
CA PHE A 352 -7.41 -7.43 -12.27
C PHE A 352 -7.00 -8.07 -10.94
N ILE A 353 -5.81 -8.68 -10.86
CA ILE A 353 -5.27 -9.21 -9.59
C ILE A 353 -5.09 -8.09 -8.56
N ALA A 354 -4.57 -6.93 -8.98
CA ALA A 354 -4.41 -5.79 -8.08
C ALA A 354 -5.75 -5.29 -7.52
N ASP A 355 -6.83 -5.44 -8.29
CA ASP A 355 -8.20 -5.08 -7.90
C ASP A 355 -8.95 -6.21 -7.18
N GLY A 356 -8.33 -7.38 -6.99
CA GLY A 356 -8.96 -8.53 -6.34
C GLY A 356 -10.01 -9.23 -7.21
N GLU A 357 -9.98 -9.00 -8.54
CA GLU A 357 -10.84 -9.64 -9.54
C GLU A 357 -10.15 -10.91 -10.09
N PHE A 358 -9.84 -11.84 -9.20
CA PHE A 358 -8.99 -13.00 -9.49
C PHE A 358 -9.56 -13.93 -10.56
N ALA A 359 -10.88 -14.14 -10.58
CA ALA A 359 -11.52 -15.01 -11.57
C ALA A 359 -11.42 -14.43 -13.00
N PHE A 360 -11.60 -13.12 -13.17
CA PHE A 360 -11.36 -12.46 -14.46
C PHE A 360 -9.89 -12.53 -14.87
N ALA A 361 -8.96 -12.33 -13.94
CA ALA A 361 -7.54 -12.46 -14.21
C ALA A 361 -7.15 -13.89 -14.62
N GLU A 362 -7.72 -14.90 -13.96
CA GLU A 362 -7.51 -16.32 -14.27
C GLU A 362 -7.93 -16.62 -15.71
N TYR A 363 -9.15 -16.25 -16.10
CA TYR A 363 -9.64 -16.45 -17.45
C TYR A 363 -8.71 -15.81 -18.50
N ILE A 364 -8.33 -14.55 -18.30
CA ILE A 364 -7.48 -13.80 -19.23
C ILE A 364 -6.10 -14.46 -19.43
N ILE A 365 -5.54 -15.06 -18.37
CA ILE A 365 -4.17 -15.56 -18.37
C ILE A 365 -4.04 -17.03 -18.80
N ARG A 366 -5.14 -17.75 -19.07
CA ARG A 366 -5.08 -19.17 -19.53
C ARG A 366 -4.13 -19.37 -20.72
N PRO A 367 -4.18 -18.57 -21.81
CA PRO A 367 -3.25 -18.75 -22.92
C PRO A 367 -1.78 -18.48 -22.55
N VAL A 368 -1.52 -17.66 -21.53
CA VAL A 368 -0.17 -17.40 -20.98
C VAL A 368 0.31 -18.57 -20.13
N ARG A 369 -0.60 -19.27 -19.44
CA ARG A 369 -0.28 -20.49 -18.68
C ARG A 369 0.25 -21.56 -19.62
N ASP A 370 -0.38 -21.76 -20.77
CA ASP A 370 -0.05 -22.84 -21.72
C ASP A 370 0.97 -22.44 -22.80
N ALA A 371 1.32 -21.16 -22.90
CA ALA A 371 2.29 -20.68 -23.88
C ALA A 371 3.70 -21.25 -23.68
N ASN A 372 4.41 -21.43 -24.80
CA ASN A 372 5.83 -21.75 -24.77
C ASN A 372 6.61 -20.60 -24.13
N SER A 373 7.55 -20.91 -23.25
CA SER A 373 8.41 -19.92 -22.59
C SER A 373 9.17 -19.01 -23.57
N ALA A 374 9.43 -19.47 -24.80
CA ALA A 374 10.06 -18.64 -25.84
C ALA A 374 9.18 -17.45 -26.30
N ASP A 375 7.86 -17.55 -26.17
CA ASP A 375 6.91 -16.51 -26.59
C ASP A 375 6.62 -15.49 -25.46
N ILE A 376 7.19 -15.70 -24.27
CA ILE A 376 6.93 -14.90 -23.07
C ILE A 376 8.02 -13.85 -22.89
N ASN A 377 7.70 -12.60 -23.21
CA ASN A 377 8.61 -11.47 -23.06
C ASN A 377 9.01 -11.18 -21.60
N ASN A 378 8.16 -11.53 -20.62
CA ASN A 378 8.42 -11.30 -19.20
C ASN A 378 8.15 -12.58 -18.38
N PRO A 379 9.13 -13.50 -18.29
CA PRO A 379 8.94 -14.78 -17.59
C PRO A 379 8.79 -14.63 -16.07
N ILE A 380 9.36 -13.58 -15.49
CA ILE A 380 9.24 -13.27 -14.07
C ILE A 380 7.81 -12.88 -13.74
N LEU A 381 7.23 -11.96 -14.51
CA LEU A 381 5.84 -11.54 -14.35
C LEU A 381 4.90 -12.74 -14.52
N ARG A 382 5.07 -13.55 -15.57
CA ARG A 382 4.30 -14.80 -15.76
C ARG A 382 4.31 -15.65 -14.49
N LYS A 383 5.49 -15.93 -13.94
CA LYS A 383 5.63 -16.75 -12.73
C LYS A 383 4.90 -16.13 -11.53
N ILE A 384 5.03 -14.83 -11.32
CA ILE A 384 4.38 -14.11 -10.22
C ILE A 384 2.85 -14.18 -10.37
N LEU A 385 2.32 -13.86 -11.55
CA LEU A 385 0.87 -13.86 -11.79
C LEU A 385 0.25 -15.24 -11.58
N LEU A 386 0.86 -16.29 -12.17
CA LEU A 386 0.37 -17.66 -12.02
C LEU A 386 0.44 -18.12 -10.57
N LYS A 387 1.54 -17.86 -9.86
CA LYS A 387 1.68 -18.18 -8.44
C LYS A 387 0.59 -17.52 -7.59
N ILE A 388 0.32 -16.22 -7.82
CA ILE A 388 -0.71 -15.49 -7.08
C ILE A 388 -2.09 -16.10 -7.34
N LEU A 389 -2.43 -16.40 -8.60
CA LEU A 389 -3.72 -16.98 -8.93
C LEU A 389 -3.89 -18.38 -8.30
N ASP A 390 -2.84 -19.20 -8.32
CA ASP A 390 -2.86 -20.51 -7.68
C ASP A 390 -3.04 -20.39 -6.14
N GLU A 391 -2.46 -19.38 -5.50
CA GLU A 391 -2.57 -19.12 -4.05
C GLU A 391 -3.90 -18.45 -3.60
N GLU A 392 -4.45 -17.57 -4.44
CA GLU A 392 -5.65 -16.79 -4.11
C GLU A 392 -6.95 -17.45 -4.57
N LEU A 393 -6.93 -18.12 -5.73
CA LEU A 393 -8.12 -18.70 -6.37
C LEU A 393 -8.15 -20.24 -6.29
N GLY A 394 -6.97 -20.87 -6.27
CA GLY A 394 -6.83 -22.33 -6.29
C GLY A 394 -7.40 -22.94 -7.57
N ASP A 395 -8.25 -23.95 -7.42
CA ASP A 395 -8.88 -24.66 -8.54
C ASP A 395 -10.16 -23.99 -9.05
N THR A 396 -10.65 -22.94 -8.38
CA THR A 396 -11.84 -22.19 -8.81
C THR A 396 -11.58 -21.54 -10.16
N ARG A 397 -12.56 -21.59 -11.06
CA ARG A 397 -12.53 -20.94 -12.35
C ARG A 397 -13.66 -19.92 -12.48
N LEU A 398 -13.57 -19.07 -13.49
CA LEU A 398 -14.60 -18.06 -13.76
C LEU A 398 -15.98 -18.71 -13.95
N GLU A 399 -16.03 -19.88 -14.60
CA GLU A 399 -17.24 -20.64 -14.92
C GLU A 399 -17.92 -21.25 -13.70
N ASP A 400 -17.18 -21.41 -12.59
CA ASP A 400 -17.72 -21.93 -11.33
C ASP A 400 -18.47 -20.86 -10.51
N LEU A 401 -18.43 -19.60 -10.96
CA LEU A 401 -18.92 -18.44 -10.23
C LEU A 401 -20.14 -17.82 -10.92
N PRO A 402 -21.06 -17.21 -10.14
CA PRO A 402 -22.17 -16.48 -10.74
C PRO A 402 -21.65 -15.28 -11.54
N MET A 403 -22.17 -15.13 -12.76
CA MET A 403 -21.76 -14.10 -13.71
C MET A 403 -22.96 -13.33 -14.26
N THR A 404 -22.69 -12.21 -14.93
CA THR A 404 -23.73 -11.52 -15.70
C THR A 404 -23.97 -12.26 -17.01
N SER A 405 -25.20 -12.18 -17.54
CA SER A 405 -25.57 -12.89 -18.78
C SER A 405 -24.67 -12.54 -19.97
N ASP A 406 -24.13 -11.31 -20.03
CA ASP A 406 -23.21 -10.90 -21.09
C ASP A 406 -21.85 -11.61 -20.98
N VAL A 407 -21.35 -11.81 -19.75
CA VAL A 407 -20.11 -12.56 -19.50
C VAL A 407 -20.31 -14.05 -19.77
N GLU A 408 -21.44 -14.61 -19.34
CA GLU A 408 -21.79 -16.00 -19.64
C GLU A 408 -21.85 -16.24 -21.15
N GLN A 409 -22.52 -15.37 -21.89
CA GLN A 409 -22.61 -15.46 -23.34
C GLN A 409 -21.23 -15.36 -23.99
N TRP A 410 -20.39 -14.43 -23.53
CA TRP A 410 -19.01 -14.30 -24.01
C TRP A 410 -18.22 -15.60 -23.84
N VAL A 411 -18.24 -16.19 -22.64
CA VAL A 411 -17.51 -17.43 -22.35
C VAL A 411 -18.01 -18.57 -23.24
N LEU A 412 -19.33 -18.71 -23.40
CA LEU A 412 -19.93 -19.73 -24.27
C LEU A 412 -19.51 -19.61 -25.73
N ASP A 413 -19.37 -18.39 -26.25
CA ASP A 413 -19.01 -18.14 -27.63
C ASP A 413 -17.51 -18.37 -27.93
N HIS A 414 -16.65 -18.38 -26.90
CA HIS A 414 -15.19 -18.39 -27.05
C HIS A 414 -14.47 -19.61 -26.44
N ASP A 415 -15.15 -20.43 -25.63
CA ASP A 415 -14.61 -21.70 -25.10
C ASP A 415 -15.05 -22.94 -25.91
N SER A 416 -15.76 -22.76 -27.02
CA SER A 416 -16.31 -23.84 -27.89
C SER A 416 -15.39 -24.30 -29.03
#